data_AF-Q9WXI0-F1
#
_entry.id   AF-Q9WXI0-F1
#
_cell.length_a   1.000
_cell.length_b   1.000
_cell.length_c   1.000
_cell.angle_alpha   90.00
_cell.angle_beta   90.00
_cell.angle_gamma   90.00
#
_symmetry.space_group_name_H-M   'P 1'
#
loop_
_entity.id
_entity.type
_entity.pdbx_description
1 polymer ?
#
loop_
_entity_poly.entity_id
_entity_poly.type
_entity_poly.pdbx_seq_one_letter_code
_entity_poly.pdbx_strand_id
1 'polypeptide(L)'
;MSASLAFVFPGQGSQSLGMLAELGAQYPLILETFKEASDALGYDLWALTQQGPEEQLNQTDKTQPAILTASVALWRLWLAEGGARPAYVAGHSLGEYSALVAAGSLSLGDAVKLVERRGQLMQEAVPAGQGAAWPPFSVWKMPMCWRPVQRLRKVKWSVRSTSTRRVK
;
A
#
# COMPACT_ATOMS: atom_id res chain seq x y z
N MET A 1 16.15 -23.16 4.15
CA MET A 1 15.62 -22.05 4.95
C MET A 1 14.20 -21.80 4.48
N SER A 2 13.21 -21.85 5.39
CA SER A 2 11.86 -21.40 5.06
C SER A 2 11.92 -19.90 4.74
N ALA A 3 11.29 -19.45 3.66
CA ALA A 3 11.22 -18.03 3.34
C ALA A 3 10.42 -17.32 4.43
N SER A 4 10.98 -16.25 5.01
CA SER A 4 10.25 -15.42 5.98
C SER A 4 9.32 -14.48 5.23
N LEU A 5 8.03 -14.49 5.57
CA LEU A 5 7.03 -13.59 5.00
C LEU A 5 7.16 -12.18 5.63
N ALA A 6 7.14 -11.14 4.80
CA ALA A 6 7.11 -9.75 5.22
C ALA A 6 5.99 -9.01 4.48
N PHE A 7 5.29 -8.12 5.18
CA PHE A 7 4.24 -7.27 4.60
C PHE A 7 4.75 -5.83 4.49
N VAL A 8 4.50 -5.20 3.34
CA VAL A 8 4.88 -3.81 3.08
C VAL A 8 3.63 -3.02 2.73
N PHE A 9 3.36 -1.97 3.50
CA PHE A 9 2.18 -1.13 3.31
C PHE A 9 2.50 0.09 2.44
N PRO A 10 1.64 0.40 1.45
CA PRO A 10 1.86 1.53 0.56
C PRO A 10 1.63 2.87 1.27
N GLY A 11 2.21 3.93 0.70
CA GLY A 11 2.00 5.30 1.14
C GLY A 11 1.08 6.09 0.22
N GLN A 12 1.13 7.42 0.33
CA GLN A 12 0.37 8.34 -0.52
C GLN A 12 0.68 8.13 -2.02
N GLY A 13 -0.33 8.25 -2.87
CA GLY A 13 -0.27 8.01 -4.31
C GLY A 13 -0.89 6.68 -4.76
N SER A 14 -1.26 5.82 -3.82
CA SER A 14 -1.94 4.54 -4.09
C SER A 14 -3.47 4.61 -3.96
N GLN A 15 -4.04 5.78 -3.67
CA GLN A 15 -5.48 5.98 -3.61
C GLN A 15 -6.10 6.06 -5.00
N SER A 16 -7.33 5.56 -5.13
CA SER A 16 -8.16 5.74 -6.31
C SER A 16 -9.63 5.72 -5.91
N LEU A 17 -10.48 6.41 -6.69
CA LEU A 17 -11.94 6.23 -6.54
C LEU A 17 -12.32 4.78 -6.81
N GLY A 18 -13.28 4.28 -6.04
CA GLY A 18 -13.74 2.89 -6.11
C GLY A 18 -12.73 1.87 -5.58
N MET A 19 -11.66 2.29 -4.90
CA MET A 19 -10.74 1.33 -4.29
C MET A 19 -11.50 0.41 -3.33
N LEU A 20 -11.14 -0.88 -3.35
CA LEU A 20 -11.77 -1.94 -2.54
C LEU A 20 -13.27 -2.18 -2.82
N ALA A 21 -13.91 -1.56 -3.84
CA ALA A 21 -15.35 -1.72 -4.10
C ALA A 21 -15.80 -3.19 -4.20
N GLU A 22 -15.10 -3.98 -5.03
CA GLU A 22 -15.41 -5.40 -5.23
C GLU A 22 -15.25 -6.23 -3.95
N LEU A 23 -14.21 -5.93 -3.16
CA LEU A 23 -13.96 -6.60 -1.89
C LEU A 23 -14.98 -6.15 -0.82
N GLY A 24 -15.39 -4.89 -0.81
CA GLY A 24 -16.42 -4.38 0.09
C GLY A 24 -17.80 -4.99 -0.18
N ALA A 25 -18.10 -5.33 -1.42
CA ALA A 25 -19.32 -6.06 -1.78
C ALA A 25 -19.30 -7.53 -1.33
N GLN A 26 -18.11 -8.14 -1.25
CA GLN A 26 -17.94 -9.56 -0.91
C GLN A 26 -17.71 -9.81 0.59
N TYR A 27 -17.00 -8.88 1.25
CA TYR A 27 -16.51 -9.06 2.61
C TYR A 27 -16.99 -7.91 3.51
N PRO A 28 -18.00 -8.13 4.38
CA PRO A 28 -18.52 -7.12 5.30
C PRO A 28 -17.44 -6.48 6.19
N LEU A 29 -16.40 -7.25 6.54
CA LEU A 29 -15.23 -6.81 7.30
C LEU A 29 -14.56 -5.55 6.71
N ILE A 30 -14.56 -5.40 5.39
CA ILE A 30 -14.03 -4.21 4.73
C ILE A 30 -14.88 -3.00 5.13
N LEU A 31 -16.20 -3.08 4.97
CA LEU A 31 -17.13 -2.01 5.33
C LEU A 31 -17.10 -1.69 6.82
N GLU A 32 -16.99 -2.71 7.68
CA GLU A 32 -16.85 -2.55 9.13
C GLU A 32 -15.57 -1.79 9.50
N THR A 33 -14.45 -2.10 8.83
CA THR A 33 -13.19 -1.40 9.04
C THR A 33 -13.27 0.07 8.60
N PHE A 34 -13.93 0.34 7.48
CA PHE A 34 -14.21 1.72 7.05
C PHE A 34 -15.19 2.44 7.97
N LYS A 35 -16.17 1.73 8.54
CA LYS A 35 -17.08 2.29 9.53
C LYS A 35 -16.34 2.71 10.80
N GLU A 36 -15.45 1.87 11.33
CA GLU A 36 -14.61 2.21 12.49
C GLU A 36 -13.78 3.49 12.24
N ALA A 37 -13.17 3.59 11.06
CA ALA A 37 -12.44 4.79 10.65
C ALA A 37 -13.37 6.02 10.53
N SER A 38 -14.53 5.85 9.93
CA SER A 38 -15.53 6.92 9.74
C SER A 38 -16.06 7.45 11.07
N ASP A 39 -16.37 6.55 12.01
CA ASP A 39 -16.81 6.88 13.37
C ASP A 39 -15.73 7.69 14.11
N ALA A 40 -14.45 7.35 13.91
CA ALA A 40 -13.32 8.05 14.53
C ALA A 40 -13.07 9.44 13.90
N LEU A 41 -13.31 9.60 12.60
CA LEU A 41 -13.09 10.83 11.84
C LEU A 41 -14.28 11.79 11.86
N GLY A 42 -15.48 11.30 12.15
CA GLY A 42 -16.71 12.09 12.14
C GLY A 42 -17.28 12.36 10.75
N TYR A 43 -16.81 11.66 9.70
CA TYR A 43 -17.36 11.72 8.35
C TYR A 43 -17.27 10.34 7.68
N ASP A 44 -18.11 10.11 6.66
CA ASP A 44 -18.14 8.83 5.94
C ASP A 44 -16.94 8.70 4.98
N LEU A 45 -15.92 7.98 5.45
CA LEU A 45 -14.71 7.72 4.67
C LEU A 45 -14.98 6.74 3.53
N TRP A 46 -15.90 5.77 3.70
CA TRP A 46 -16.24 4.84 2.63
C TRP A 46 -16.86 5.60 1.46
N ALA A 47 -17.90 6.40 1.72
CA ALA A 47 -18.55 7.21 0.71
C ALA A 47 -17.55 8.10 -0.04
N LEU A 48 -16.62 8.75 0.67
CA LEU A 48 -15.58 9.56 0.04
C LEU A 48 -14.71 8.74 -0.94
N THR A 49 -14.32 7.53 -0.57
CA THR A 49 -13.47 6.68 -1.43
C THR A 49 -14.23 6.04 -2.60
N GLN A 50 -15.55 5.87 -2.48
CA GLN A 50 -16.36 5.26 -3.54
C GLN A 50 -16.94 6.29 -4.52
N GLN A 51 -17.37 7.45 -4.01
CA GLN A 51 -18.16 8.43 -4.75
C GLN A 51 -17.37 9.72 -5.04
N GLY A 52 -16.32 10.01 -4.26
CA GLY A 52 -15.54 11.23 -4.41
C GLY A 52 -16.25 12.48 -3.88
N PRO A 53 -15.95 13.67 -4.41
CA PRO A 53 -15.17 13.94 -5.63
C PRO A 53 -13.68 13.56 -5.52
N GLU A 54 -13.03 13.28 -6.66
CA GLU A 54 -11.62 12.83 -6.71
C GLU A 54 -10.68 13.88 -6.14
N GLU A 55 -10.96 15.17 -6.35
CA GLU A 55 -10.20 16.29 -5.83
C GLU A 55 -10.19 16.28 -4.30
N GLN A 56 -11.32 15.96 -3.67
CA GLN A 56 -11.43 15.86 -2.21
C GLN A 56 -10.67 14.64 -1.69
N LEU A 57 -10.78 13.48 -2.37
CA LEU A 57 -10.01 12.30 -2.00
C LEU A 57 -8.49 12.55 -2.10
N ASN A 58 -8.07 13.39 -3.03
CA ASN A 58 -6.66 13.77 -3.25
C ASN A 58 -6.15 14.86 -2.29
N GLN A 59 -7.00 15.44 -1.44
CA GLN A 59 -6.53 16.30 -0.35
C GLN A 59 -5.76 15.44 0.66
N THR A 60 -4.54 15.86 0.99
CA THR A 60 -3.61 15.06 1.80
C THR A 60 -4.19 14.61 3.16
N ASP A 61 -4.97 15.45 3.82
CA ASP A 61 -5.69 15.14 5.06
C ASP A 61 -6.77 14.06 4.89
N LYS A 62 -7.32 13.88 3.68
CA LYS A 62 -8.31 12.84 3.34
C LYS A 62 -7.68 11.59 2.71
N THR A 63 -6.67 11.77 1.88
CA THR A 63 -5.92 10.68 1.24
C THR A 63 -5.26 9.78 2.30
N GLN A 64 -4.66 10.38 3.33
CA GLN A 64 -3.92 9.65 4.34
C GLN A 64 -4.79 8.64 5.14
N PRO A 65 -5.92 9.05 5.75
CA PRO A 65 -6.80 8.11 6.43
C PRO A 65 -7.42 7.09 5.46
N ALA A 66 -7.70 7.45 4.21
CA ALA A 66 -8.24 6.53 3.21
C ALA A 66 -7.29 5.35 2.93
N ILE A 67 -6.02 5.62 2.63
CA ILE A 67 -5.01 4.58 2.32
C ILE A 67 -4.71 3.73 3.55
N LEU A 68 -4.63 4.36 4.74
CA LEU A 68 -4.43 3.63 5.99
C LEU A 68 -5.58 2.65 6.24
N THR A 69 -6.82 3.12 6.11
CA THR A 69 -8.02 2.30 6.33
C THR A 69 -8.10 1.16 5.33
N ALA A 70 -7.85 1.41 4.04
CA ALA A 70 -7.81 0.37 3.01
C ALA A 70 -6.72 -0.68 3.30
N SER A 71 -5.52 -0.24 3.70
CA SER A 71 -4.41 -1.13 4.07
C SER A 71 -4.76 -2.02 5.26
N VAL A 72 -5.38 -1.45 6.29
CA VAL A 72 -5.80 -2.19 7.49
C VAL A 72 -6.97 -3.12 7.19
N ALA A 73 -7.90 -2.72 6.32
CA ALA A 73 -9.02 -3.57 5.90
C ALA A 73 -8.52 -4.83 5.16
N LEU A 74 -7.58 -4.69 4.23
CA LEU A 74 -6.94 -5.81 3.55
C LEU A 74 -6.12 -6.68 4.50
N TRP A 75 -5.43 -6.08 5.47
CA TRP A 75 -4.69 -6.81 6.51
C TRP A 75 -5.64 -7.66 7.39
N ARG A 76 -6.76 -7.08 7.85
CA ARG A 76 -7.77 -7.80 8.62
C ARG A 76 -8.38 -8.92 7.80
N LEU A 77 -8.66 -8.69 6.52
CA LEU A 77 -9.19 -9.70 5.61
C LEU A 77 -8.20 -10.87 5.43
N TRP A 78 -6.92 -10.57 5.21
CA TRP A 78 -5.87 -11.60 5.13
C TRP A 78 -5.84 -12.50 6.37
N LEU A 79 -5.95 -11.90 7.56
CA LEU A 79 -6.00 -12.67 8.81
C LEU A 79 -7.30 -13.49 8.94
N ALA A 80 -8.44 -12.93 8.54
CA ALA A 80 -9.73 -13.60 8.60
C ALA A 80 -9.79 -14.84 7.69
N GLU A 81 -9.13 -14.77 6.52
CA GLU A 81 -9.00 -15.88 5.58
C GLU A 81 -7.93 -16.93 6.00
N GLY A 82 -7.38 -16.82 7.22
CA GLY A 82 -6.38 -17.76 7.75
C GLY A 82 -4.99 -17.56 7.17
N GLY A 83 -4.70 -16.38 6.62
CA GLY A 83 -3.39 -16.03 6.09
C GLY A 83 -2.28 -16.08 7.14
N ALA A 84 -1.07 -16.45 6.71
CA ALA A 84 0.08 -16.54 7.60
C ALA A 84 0.45 -15.16 8.17
N ARG A 85 0.78 -15.10 9.46
CA ARG A 85 1.30 -13.88 10.08
C ARG A 85 2.73 -13.62 9.58
N PRO A 86 3.02 -12.45 8.99
CA PRO A 86 4.37 -12.11 8.57
C PRO A 86 5.29 -11.97 9.79
N ALA A 87 6.55 -12.30 9.61
CA ALA A 87 7.58 -12.10 10.64
C ALA A 87 7.96 -10.61 10.78
N TYR A 88 7.73 -9.83 9.72
CA TYR A 88 8.07 -8.42 9.66
C TYR A 88 6.98 -7.62 8.94
N VAL A 89 6.73 -6.41 9.42
CA VAL A 89 5.89 -5.42 8.74
C VAL A 89 6.69 -4.14 8.56
N ALA A 90 6.49 -3.48 7.43
CA ALA A 90 7.08 -2.18 7.13
C ALA A 90 6.10 -1.34 6.31
N GLY A 91 6.33 -0.04 6.21
CA GLY A 91 5.53 0.80 5.34
C GLY A 91 6.26 2.05 4.89
N HIS A 92 5.89 2.55 3.73
CA HIS A 92 6.56 3.70 3.14
C HIS A 92 5.84 4.99 3.51
N SER A 93 6.50 5.88 4.27
CA SER A 93 5.95 7.18 4.70
C SER A 93 4.61 6.98 5.46
N LEU A 94 3.47 7.33 4.87
CA LEU A 94 2.16 7.04 5.43
C LEU A 94 1.95 5.55 5.76
N GLY A 95 2.49 4.65 4.94
CA GLY A 95 2.33 3.21 5.15
C GLY A 95 2.92 2.72 6.47
N GLU A 96 3.84 3.47 7.09
CA GLU A 96 4.39 3.13 8.40
C GLU A 96 3.30 3.08 9.48
N TYR A 97 2.32 3.98 9.41
CA TYR A 97 1.17 3.98 10.33
C TYR A 97 0.29 2.74 10.14
N SER A 98 0.07 2.31 8.88
CA SER A 98 -0.60 1.03 8.59
C SER A 98 0.17 -0.16 9.17
N ALA A 99 1.51 -0.14 9.09
CA ALA A 99 2.36 -1.18 9.67
C ALA A 99 2.27 -1.19 11.21
N LEU A 100 2.24 -0.02 11.86
CA LEU A 100 2.06 0.10 13.31
C LEU A 100 0.70 -0.42 13.77
N VAL A 101 -0.37 -0.16 13.01
CA VAL A 101 -1.70 -0.75 13.28
C VAL A 101 -1.68 -2.26 13.08
N ALA A 102 -1.07 -2.75 12.00
CA ALA A 102 -0.94 -4.18 11.74
C ALA A 102 -0.12 -4.92 12.81
N ALA A 103 0.90 -4.27 13.38
CA ALA A 103 1.69 -4.75 14.50
C ALA A 103 0.96 -4.65 15.86
N GLY A 104 -0.22 -4.03 15.92
CA GLY A 104 -0.99 -3.83 17.16
C GLY A 104 -0.42 -2.74 18.08
N SER A 105 0.47 -1.88 17.58
CA SER A 105 1.04 -0.75 18.34
C SER A 105 0.11 0.46 18.40
N LEU A 106 -0.80 0.60 17.43
CA LEU A 106 -1.83 1.62 17.37
C LEU A 106 -3.18 1.00 17.08
N SER A 107 -4.25 1.56 17.64
CA SER A 107 -5.62 1.27 17.20
C SER A 107 -5.87 1.93 15.84
N LEU A 108 -6.80 1.40 15.03
CA LEU A 108 -7.17 2.03 13.77
C LEU A 108 -7.79 3.41 14.02
N GLY A 109 -8.70 3.52 15.00
CA GLY A 109 -9.34 4.78 15.37
C GLY A 109 -8.37 5.91 15.76
N ASP A 110 -7.31 5.60 16.51
CA ASP A 110 -6.28 6.60 16.85
C ASP A 110 -5.39 6.91 15.66
N ALA A 111 -5.03 5.88 14.87
CA ALA A 111 -4.18 6.05 13.71
C ALA A 111 -4.83 6.93 12.63
N VAL A 112 -6.14 6.77 12.35
CA VAL A 112 -6.83 7.61 11.35
C VAL A 112 -6.87 9.08 11.76
N LYS A 113 -7.11 9.39 13.03
CA LYS A 113 -7.06 10.76 13.57
C LYS A 113 -5.66 11.34 13.47
N LEU A 114 -4.65 10.55 13.81
CA LEU A 114 -3.25 10.94 13.74
C LEU A 114 -2.82 11.26 12.30
N VAL A 115 -3.16 10.41 11.33
CA VAL A 115 -2.76 10.65 9.94
C VAL A 115 -3.59 11.73 9.24
N GLU A 116 -4.86 11.94 9.64
CA GLU A 116 -5.62 13.13 9.22
C GLU A 116 -4.91 14.39 9.71
N ARG A 117 -4.56 14.46 11.01
CA ARG A 117 -3.85 15.62 11.57
C ARG A 117 -2.47 15.80 10.91
N ARG A 118 -1.76 14.71 10.62
CA ARG A 118 -0.51 14.74 9.86
C ARG A 118 -0.72 15.38 8.49
N GLY A 119 -1.79 15.02 7.78
CA GLY A 119 -2.10 15.59 6.47
C GLY A 119 -2.44 17.08 6.52
N GLN A 120 -3.19 17.52 7.55
CA GLN A 120 -3.48 18.93 7.78
C GLN A 120 -2.20 19.73 8.04
N LEU A 121 -1.34 19.26 8.95
CA LEU A 121 -0.06 19.90 9.26
C LEU A 121 0.86 19.98 8.05
N MET A 122 0.86 18.96 7.19
CA MET A 122 1.63 18.97 5.94
C MET A 122 1.13 20.02 4.95
N GLN A 123 -0.19 20.25 4.88
CA GLN A 123 -0.78 21.32 4.06
C GLN A 123 -0.46 22.70 4.66
N GLU A 124 -0.55 22.85 5.98
CA GLU A 124 -0.26 24.10 6.70
C GLU A 124 1.22 24.50 6.60
N ALA A 125 2.13 23.54 6.54
CA ALA A 125 3.58 23.77 6.54
C ALA A 125 4.09 24.55 5.31
N VAL A 126 3.30 24.64 4.24
CA VAL A 126 3.71 25.29 3.00
C VAL A 126 2.72 26.39 2.64
N PRO A 127 3.11 27.68 2.71
CA PRO A 127 2.22 28.79 2.36
C PRO A 127 1.67 28.65 0.94
N ALA A 128 0.39 28.99 0.76
CA ALA A 128 -0.25 29.01 -0.55
C ALA A 128 0.59 29.85 -1.54
N GLY A 129 1.02 29.24 -2.65
CA GLY A 129 1.84 29.87 -3.68
C GLY A 129 3.35 29.82 -3.47
N GLN A 130 3.85 29.30 -2.34
CA GLN A 130 5.30 29.13 -2.07
C GLN A 130 5.75 27.66 -2.02
N GLY A 131 4.79 26.74 -1.98
CA GLY A 131 5.03 25.35 -2.32
C GLY A 131 5.10 25.20 -3.83
N ALA A 132 6.13 24.51 -4.32
CA ALA A 132 5.96 23.80 -5.57
C ALA A 132 4.67 22.99 -5.42
N ALA A 133 3.61 23.35 -6.15
CA ALA A 133 2.48 22.48 -6.31
C ALA A 133 3.09 21.15 -6.73
N TRP A 134 3.03 20.14 -5.84
CA TRP A 134 3.47 18.82 -6.23
C TRP A 134 2.60 18.51 -7.44
N PRO A 135 3.18 18.32 -8.64
CA PRO A 135 2.36 18.07 -9.79
C PRO A 135 1.53 16.82 -9.49
N PRO A 136 0.31 16.70 -10.04
CA PRO A 136 -0.48 15.49 -9.87
C PRO A 136 0.43 14.30 -10.14
N PHE A 137 0.37 13.26 -9.30
CA PHE A 137 1.34 12.14 -9.31
C PHE A 137 1.43 11.44 -10.69
N SER A 138 0.49 11.71 -11.61
CA SER A 138 0.56 11.40 -13.04
C SER A 138 1.80 11.97 -13.76
N VAL A 139 2.47 12.99 -13.20
CA VAL A 139 3.71 13.59 -13.71
C VAL A 139 4.97 12.97 -13.08
N TRP A 140 4.85 12.19 -12.00
CA TRP A 140 5.94 11.43 -11.39
C TRP A 140 6.18 10.07 -12.09
N LYS A 141 6.20 10.05 -13.44
CA LYS A 141 7.09 9.13 -14.14
C LYS A 141 8.52 9.62 -13.91
N MET A 142 9.06 9.39 -12.71
CA MET A 142 10.51 9.26 -12.57
C MET A 142 10.95 8.29 -13.67
N PRO A 143 11.97 8.61 -14.47
CA PRO A 143 12.72 7.54 -15.09
C PRO A 143 13.34 6.77 -13.92
N MET A 144 12.63 5.75 -13.42
CA MET A 144 13.30 4.69 -12.70
C MET A 144 14.41 4.24 -13.64
N CYS A 145 15.65 4.58 -13.28
CA CYS A 145 16.82 3.98 -13.87
C CYS A 145 16.90 2.53 -13.34
N TRP A 146 15.84 1.75 -13.60
CA TRP A 146 15.88 0.31 -13.66
C TRP A 146 16.63 0.00 -14.96
N ARG A 147 17.97 0.06 -14.90
CA ARG A 147 18.76 -0.76 -15.80
C ARG A 147 18.33 -2.20 -15.54
N PRO A 148 17.81 -2.94 -16.52
CA PRO A 148 17.52 -4.34 -16.31
C PRO A 148 18.84 -5.03 -16.01
N VAL A 149 18.98 -5.62 -14.82
CA VAL A 149 19.95 -6.71 -14.62
C VAL A 149 19.38 -7.92 -15.35
N GLN A 150 19.39 -7.87 -16.69
CA GLN A 150 19.33 -9.07 -17.52
C GLN A 150 20.76 -9.57 -17.71
N ARG A 151 21.29 -10.20 -16.67
CA ARG A 151 22.45 -11.08 -16.83
C ARG A 151 22.31 -12.24 -15.88
N LEU A 152 21.64 -13.28 -16.36
CA LEU A 152 21.94 -14.70 -16.14
C LEU A 152 20.82 -15.56 -16.75
N ARG A 153 21.07 -16.10 -17.94
CA ARG A 153 20.76 -17.48 -18.38
C ARG A 153 20.88 -17.60 -19.91
N LYS A 154 22.07 -17.96 -20.36
CA LYS A 154 22.24 -18.98 -21.42
C LYS A 154 23.28 -19.98 -20.91
N VAL A 155 22.86 -20.85 -20.00
CA VAL A 155 23.57 -22.11 -19.78
C VAL A 155 23.17 -23.00 -20.95
N LYS A 156 24.06 -23.07 -21.94
CA LYS A 156 23.94 -23.97 -23.09
C LYS A 156 24.25 -25.38 -22.57
N TRP A 157 23.23 -26.23 -22.47
CA TRP A 157 23.45 -27.66 -22.27
C TRP A 157 24.16 -28.21 -23.52
N SER A 158 25.44 -28.51 -23.40
CA SER A 158 26.20 -29.27 -24.40
C SER A 158 26.18 -30.73 -23.95
N VAL A 159 25.36 -31.54 -24.60
CA VAL A 159 25.50 -32.99 -24.58
C VAL A 159 26.75 -33.31 -25.39
N ARG A 160 27.87 -33.58 -24.72
CA ARG A 160 29.02 -34.22 -25.35
C ARG A 160 28.78 -35.72 -25.32
N SER A 161 28.50 -36.29 -26.48
CA SER A 161 28.64 -37.73 -26.69
C SER A 161 30.13 -38.08 -26.64
N THR A 162 30.55 -38.77 -25.60
CA THR A 162 31.85 -39.45 -25.59
C THR A 162 31.76 -40.68 -26.48
N SER A 163 32.22 -40.54 -27.71
CA SER A 163 32.61 -41.64 -28.58
C SER A 163 33.80 -42.38 -27.94
N THR A 164 33.53 -43.52 -27.32
CA THR A 164 34.57 -44.52 -27.02
C THR A 164 35.02 -45.16 -28.33
N ARG A 165 36.14 -44.67 -28.86
CA ARG A 165 36.86 -45.33 -29.95
C ARG A 165 37.69 -46.47 -29.38
N ARG A 166 37.25 -47.68 -29.67
CA ARG A 166 37.96 -48.96 -29.51
C ARG A 166 39.19 -48.93 -30.42
N VAL A 167 40.39 -49.17 -29.88
CA VAL A 167 41.59 -49.53 -30.66
C VAL A 167 42.10 -50.84 -30.06
N LYS A 168 42.23 -51.84 -30.94
CA LYS A 168 42.94 -53.10 -30.70
C LYS A 168 44.44 -52.85 -30.74
#